data_AF-A0A519VGC0-F1
#
_entry.id   AF-A0A519VGC0-F1
#
_cell.length_a   1.000
_cell.length_b   1.000
_cell.length_c   1.000
_cell.angle_alpha   90.00
_cell.angle_beta   90.00
_cell.angle_gamma   90.00
#
_symmetry.space_group_name_H-M   'P 1'
#
loop_
_entity.id
_entity.type
_entity.pdbx_description
1 polymer ?
#
loop_
_entity_poly.entity_id
_entity_poly.type
_entity_poly.pdbx_seq_one_letter_code
_entity_poly.pdbx_strand_id
1 'polypeptide(L)'
;MLNCIVGMSAIEVGDLQRSDVTYDGSIVAVGAGHAVELHPLADDPRCCPVAIYLRWARLQAFFDRYPSNRVLARSLASAHEIADDTVEPYGKLPGLREGQDGPLLPSFDQWGHFAALRRDRRGVSGKSVTAIVTAHLTGVTSASHSRSDPTDRLADVEVEDEVSSSCVDGSENGMDFTSFGPDTLADQYEAAIARKYADVRALGDLAEAFEDIDRKADAILSRTEELLAQMGLA
;
A
#
# COMPACT_ATOMS: atom_id res chain seq x y z
N MET A 1 -13.98 -16.60 4.69
CA MET A 1 -13.48 -17.97 4.92
C MET A 1 -12.80 -18.11 6.28
N LEU A 2 -11.85 -17.24 6.66
CA LEU A 2 -11.15 -17.33 7.97
C LEU A 2 -12.10 -17.21 9.18
N ASN A 3 -13.00 -16.22 9.20
CA ASN A 3 -14.07 -16.06 10.21
C ASN A 3 -14.92 -17.36 10.34
N CYS A 4 -15.33 -17.95 9.23
CA CYS A 4 -16.18 -19.16 9.22
C CYS A 4 -15.50 -20.41 9.78
N ILE A 5 -14.18 -20.52 9.70
CA ILE A 5 -13.40 -21.68 10.17
C ILE A 5 -12.97 -21.49 11.63
N VAL A 6 -12.59 -20.26 11.99
CA VAL A 6 -11.96 -19.91 13.28
C VAL A 6 -13.02 -19.55 14.33
N GLY A 7 -14.26 -19.25 13.92
CA GLY A 7 -15.34 -18.87 14.83
C GLY A 7 -15.17 -17.47 15.44
N MET A 8 -14.24 -16.68 14.91
CA MET A 8 -13.96 -15.30 15.33
C MET A 8 -14.80 -14.31 14.55
N SER A 9 -15.30 -13.28 15.22
CA SER A 9 -15.98 -12.17 14.56
C SER A 9 -15.02 -11.42 13.61
N ALA A 10 -15.59 -10.68 12.64
CA ALA A 10 -14.78 -9.89 11.72
C ALA A 10 -13.98 -8.78 12.44
N ILE A 11 -14.48 -8.28 13.58
CA ILE A 11 -13.81 -7.27 14.41
C ILE A 11 -12.57 -7.88 15.05
N GLU A 12 -12.73 -9.03 15.73
CA GLU A 12 -11.61 -9.72 16.36
C GLU A 12 -10.52 -10.09 15.35
N VAL A 13 -10.90 -10.51 14.13
CA VAL A 13 -9.94 -10.77 13.05
C VAL A 13 -9.24 -9.49 12.55
N GLY A 14 -9.93 -8.35 12.57
CA GLY A 14 -9.36 -7.06 12.18
C GLY A 14 -8.36 -6.49 13.19
N ASP A 15 -8.55 -6.80 14.47
CA ASP A 15 -7.69 -6.33 15.56
C ASP A 15 -6.41 -7.16 15.73
N LEU A 16 -6.37 -8.38 15.16
CA LEU A 16 -5.19 -9.24 15.18
C LEU A 16 -3.98 -8.52 14.60
N GLN A 17 -2.86 -8.58 15.32
CA GLN A 17 -1.55 -8.23 14.82
C GLN A 17 -0.89 -9.43 14.12
N ARG A 18 0.14 -9.15 13.34
CA ARG A 18 0.96 -10.19 12.69
C ARG A 18 1.68 -11.05 13.74
N SER A 19 2.11 -10.46 14.85
CA SER A 19 2.73 -11.16 15.99
C SER A 19 1.78 -12.08 16.75
N ASP A 20 0.46 -11.86 16.66
CA ASP A 20 -0.54 -12.71 17.29
C ASP A 20 -0.68 -14.07 16.59
N VAL A 21 -0.21 -14.19 15.34
CA VAL A 21 -0.28 -15.44 14.60
C VAL A 21 1.09 -16.10 14.52
N THR A 22 1.17 -17.34 14.98
CA THR A 22 2.40 -18.13 14.98
C THR A 22 2.25 -19.36 14.09
N TYR A 23 3.37 -19.81 13.52
CA TYR A 23 3.42 -20.99 12.66
C TYR A 23 4.58 -21.88 13.08
N ASP A 24 4.28 -23.12 13.44
CA ASP A 24 5.26 -24.08 13.97
C ASP A 24 5.91 -24.99 12.90
N GLY A 25 5.51 -24.82 11.62
CA GLY A 25 5.91 -25.69 10.52
C GLY A 25 4.82 -26.65 10.05
N SER A 26 3.69 -26.73 10.77
CA SER A 26 2.54 -27.55 10.39
C SER A 26 1.21 -26.87 10.66
N ILE A 27 1.08 -26.21 11.81
CA ILE A 27 -0.15 -25.63 12.34
C ILE A 27 0.05 -24.12 12.46
N VAL A 28 -1.01 -23.38 12.14
CA VAL A 28 -1.08 -21.95 12.39
C VAL A 28 -1.89 -21.74 13.67
N ALA A 29 -1.29 -21.15 14.68
CA ALA A 29 -1.95 -20.84 15.93
C ALA A 29 -2.23 -19.33 16.02
N VAL A 30 -3.48 -18.99 16.30
CA VAL A 30 -3.92 -17.61 16.54
C VAL A 30 -3.96 -17.37 18.05
N GLY A 31 -3.09 -16.46 18.48
CA GLY A 31 -2.96 -15.96 19.84
C GLY A 31 -4.03 -14.91 20.17
N ALA A 32 -3.63 -13.83 20.86
CA ALA A 32 -4.52 -12.75 21.29
C ALA A 32 -5.75 -13.19 22.14
N GLY A 33 -5.64 -14.32 22.85
CA GLY A 33 -6.73 -14.82 23.71
C GLY A 33 -7.77 -15.69 23.00
N HIS A 34 -7.62 -15.96 21.70
CA HIS A 34 -8.55 -16.79 20.93
C HIS A 34 -8.17 -18.28 20.90
N ALA A 35 -6.91 -18.62 21.15
CA ALA A 35 -6.39 -20.00 21.25
C ALA A 35 -6.91 -20.94 20.15
N VAL A 36 -6.92 -20.46 18.90
CA VAL A 36 -7.41 -21.24 17.76
C VAL A 36 -6.25 -21.84 16.98
N GLU A 37 -6.35 -23.13 16.70
CA GLU A 37 -5.39 -23.87 15.88
C GLU A 37 -5.99 -24.19 14.51
N LEU A 38 -5.26 -23.83 13.45
CA LEU A 38 -5.59 -24.11 12.08
C LEU A 38 -4.71 -25.25 11.58
N HIS A 39 -5.33 -26.38 11.27
CA HIS A 39 -4.67 -27.54 10.67
C HIS A 39 -4.71 -27.47 9.13
N PRO A 40 -3.71 -28.05 8.45
CA PRO A 40 -3.73 -28.15 7.00
C PRO A 40 -4.87 -29.06 6.54
N LEU A 41 -5.70 -28.58 5.62
CA LEU A 41 -6.69 -29.41 4.92
C LEU A 41 -6.02 -30.01 3.67
N ALA A 42 -6.17 -31.32 3.47
CA ALA A 42 -5.51 -32.07 2.42
C ALA A 42 -6.17 -31.93 1.03
N ASP A 43 -7.43 -31.49 0.99
CA ASP A 43 -8.29 -31.68 -0.20
C ASP A 43 -8.11 -30.59 -1.28
N ASP A 44 -7.75 -29.36 -0.91
CA ASP A 44 -7.51 -28.28 -1.87
C ASP A 44 -6.58 -27.20 -1.28
N PRO A 45 -5.40 -26.94 -1.88
CA PRO A 45 -4.48 -25.88 -1.43
C PRO A 45 -5.10 -24.49 -1.47
N ARG A 46 -6.09 -24.23 -2.34
CA ARG A 46 -6.80 -22.95 -2.44
C ARG A 46 -7.68 -22.69 -1.22
N CYS A 47 -8.22 -23.75 -0.61
CA CYS A 47 -9.10 -23.67 0.56
C CYS A 47 -8.42 -24.02 1.88
N CYS A 48 -7.20 -24.57 1.84
CA CYS A 48 -6.45 -24.90 3.03
C CYS A 48 -6.09 -23.62 3.83
N PRO A 49 -6.54 -23.48 5.09
CA PRO A 49 -6.36 -22.27 5.89
C PRO A 49 -4.89 -22.00 6.19
N VAL A 50 -4.09 -23.03 6.46
CA VAL A 50 -2.64 -22.91 6.64
C VAL A 50 -1.99 -22.41 5.35
N ALA A 51 -2.32 -22.99 4.19
CA ALA A 51 -1.77 -22.56 2.91
C ALA A 51 -2.17 -21.11 2.56
N ILE A 52 -3.41 -20.70 2.86
CA ILE A 52 -3.87 -19.32 2.69
C ILE A 52 -3.04 -18.38 3.57
N TYR A 53 -2.90 -18.70 4.86
CA TYR A 53 -2.11 -17.89 5.78
C TYR A 53 -0.65 -17.79 5.34
N LEU A 54 -0.02 -18.90 4.93
CA LEU A 54 1.38 -18.87 4.48
C LEU A 54 1.59 -17.99 3.25
N ARG A 55 0.68 -18.06 2.27
CA ARG A 55 0.71 -17.16 1.09
C ARG A 55 0.56 -15.70 1.51
N TRP A 56 -0.38 -15.42 2.42
CA TRP A 56 -0.59 -14.08 2.95
C TRP A 56 0.63 -13.55 3.70
N ALA A 57 1.20 -14.32 4.61
CA ALA A 57 2.39 -13.93 5.38
C ALA A 57 3.62 -13.70 4.47
N ARG A 58 3.78 -14.49 3.39
CA ARG A 58 4.81 -14.26 2.37
C ARG A 58 4.58 -12.96 1.61
N LEU A 59 3.34 -12.65 1.25
CA LEU A 59 2.99 -11.40 0.60
C LEU A 59 3.31 -10.21 1.51
N GLN A 60 2.97 -10.27 2.80
CA GLN A 60 3.32 -9.24 3.76
C GLN A 60 4.84 -9.09 3.91
N ALA A 61 5.59 -10.20 4.06
CA ALA A 61 7.05 -10.17 4.14
C ALA A 61 7.71 -9.60 2.86
N PHE A 62 7.10 -9.84 1.69
CA PHE A 62 7.54 -9.24 0.43
C PHE A 62 7.35 -7.72 0.47
N PHE A 63 6.20 -7.24 0.92
CA PHE A 63 5.90 -5.80 1.03
C PHE A 63 6.76 -5.08 2.08
N ASP A 64 7.08 -5.74 3.20
CA ASP A 64 8.02 -5.21 4.20
C ASP A 64 9.39 -4.91 3.58
N ARG A 65 9.78 -5.66 2.55
CA ARG A 65 11.04 -5.48 1.82
C ARG A 65 10.90 -4.55 0.62
N TYR A 66 9.77 -4.60 -0.08
CA TYR A 66 9.50 -3.86 -1.31
C TYR A 66 8.10 -3.22 -1.23
N PRO A 67 7.99 -2.01 -0.66
CA PRO A 67 6.71 -1.29 -0.55
C PRO A 67 6.33 -0.66 -1.90
N SER A 68 6.18 -1.48 -2.93
CA SER A 68 5.84 -1.06 -4.28
C SER A 68 4.96 -2.08 -4.98
N ASN A 69 3.73 -1.66 -5.30
CA ASN A 69 2.79 -2.47 -6.07
C ASN A 69 3.34 -2.83 -7.47
N ARG A 70 4.24 -2.02 -8.05
CA ARG A 70 4.90 -2.33 -9.33
C ARG A 70 5.86 -3.52 -9.21
N VAL A 71 6.63 -3.57 -8.13
CA VAL A 71 7.57 -4.67 -7.87
C VAL A 71 6.79 -5.95 -7.55
N LEU A 72 5.70 -5.84 -6.80
CA LEU A 72 4.78 -6.95 -6.58
C LEU A 72 4.18 -7.45 -7.89
N ALA A 73 3.61 -6.57 -8.72
CA ALA A 73 2.98 -6.96 -9.98
C ALA A 73 3.95 -7.71 -10.90
N ARG A 74 5.20 -7.25 -10.99
CA ARG A 74 6.24 -7.96 -11.74
C ARG A 74 6.54 -9.35 -11.16
N SER A 75 6.62 -9.46 -9.83
CA SER A 75 6.86 -10.74 -9.15
C SER A 75 5.71 -11.71 -9.37
N LEU A 76 4.47 -11.25 -9.30
CA LEU A 76 3.28 -12.05 -9.54
C LEU A 76 3.16 -12.48 -11.00
N ALA A 77 3.50 -11.62 -11.96
CA ALA A 77 3.51 -11.99 -13.37
C ALA A 77 4.52 -13.10 -13.71
N SER A 78 5.58 -13.24 -12.91
CA SER A 78 6.55 -14.35 -13.02
C SER A 78 6.23 -15.56 -12.13
N ALA A 79 5.19 -15.48 -11.29
CA ALA A 79 4.82 -16.57 -10.39
C ALA A 79 4.03 -17.65 -11.15
N HIS A 80 4.13 -18.89 -10.67
CA HIS A 80 3.30 -19.98 -11.19
C HIS A 80 1.86 -19.83 -10.68
N GLU A 81 0.89 -20.11 -11.54
CA GLU A 81 -0.53 -20.14 -11.17
C GLU A 81 -0.82 -21.30 -10.20
N ILE A 82 -1.77 -21.10 -9.29
CA ILE A 82 -2.18 -22.12 -8.33
C ILE A 82 -3.25 -23.00 -8.99
N ALA A 83 -2.83 -24.18 -9.43
CA ALA A 83 -3.69 -25.25 -9.94
C ALA A 83 -4.00 -26.30 -8.86
N ASP A 84 -4.91 -27.23 -9.14
CA ASP A 84 -5.33 -28.28 -8.21
C ASP A 84 -4.18 -29.23 -7.80
N ASP A 85 -3.15 -29.34 -8.63
CA ASP A 85 -1.94 -30.14 -8.38
C ASP A 85 -0.82 -29.35 -7.69
N THR A 86 -1.04 -28.07 -7.38
CA THR A 86 -0.02 -27.21 -6.79
C THR A 86 0.29 -27.65 -5.35
N VAL A 87 1.49 -28.18 -5.16
CA VAL A 87 2.01 -28.50 -3.83
C VAL A 87 2.48 -27.20 -3.18
N GLU A 88 1.67 -26.66 -2.27
CA GLU A 88 2.08 -25.52 -1.46
C GLU A 88 3.20 -25.93 -0.51
N PRO A 89 4.39 -25.30 -0.58
CA PRO A 89 5.45 -25.61 0.36
C PRO A 89 5.06 -25.08 1.73
N TYR A 90 4.87 -25.95 2.72
CA TYR A 90 4.75 -25.62 4.14
C TYR A 90 6.13 -25.23 4.75
N GLY A 91 6.93 -24.52 3.97
CA GLY A 91 8.27 -24.07 4.35
C GLY A 91 8.23 -22.94 5.37
N LYS A 92 9.34 -22.73 6.07
CA LYS A 92 9.49 -21.67 7.08
C LYS A 92 9.13 -20.31 6.49
N LEU A 93 8.31 -19.57 7.24
CA LEU A 93 8.04 -18.17 6.93
C LEU A 93 9.28 -17.31 7.20
N PRO A 94 9.51 -16.25 6.41
CA PRO A 94 10.41 -15.18 6.81
C PRO A 94 9.97 -14.66 8.18
N GLY A 95 10.92 -14.53 9.12
CA GLY A 95 10.62 -13.96 10.43
C GLY A 95 10.14 -12.52 10.30
N LEU A 96 9.23 -12.12 11.20
CA LEU A 96 8.79 -10.74 11.31
C LEU A 96 10.00 -9.84 11.61
N ARG A 97 10.19 -8.79 10.81
CA ARG A 97 11.32 -7.87 11.00
C ARG A 97 11.02 -6.93 12.17
N GLU A 98 12.06 -6.51 12.86
CA GLU A 98 11.96 -5.55 13.95
C GLU A 98 11.28 -4.26 13.47
N GLY A 99 10.26 -3.79 14.20
CA GLY A 99 9.47 -2.62 13.83
C GLY A 99 8.47 -2.80 12.67
N GLN A 100 8.24 -4.03 12.18
CA GLN A 100 7.24 -4.34 11.15
C GLN A 100 6.03 -5.13 11.70
N ASP A 101 5.87 -5.16 13.02
CA ASP A 101 4.64 -5.66 13.62
C ASP A 101 3.50 -4.67 13.38
N GLY A 102 2.39 -5.18 12.89
CA GLY A 102 1.26 -4.39 12.42
C GLY A 102 0.04 -5.28 12.21
N PRO A 103 -1.08 -4.72 11.75
CA PRO A 103 -2.33 -5.45 11.61
C PRO A 103 -2.17 -6.63 10.65
N LEU A 104 -2.72 -7.78 11.03
CA LEU A 104 -2.76 -8.98 10.21
C LEU A 104 -3.47 -8.70 8.89
N LEU A 105 -4.53 -7.90 8.93
CA LEU A 105 -5.26 -7.43 7.75
C LEU A 105 -5.15 -5.90 7.67
N PRO A 106 -4.07 -5.37 7.06
CA PRO A 106 -3.92 -3.94 6.86
C PRO A 106 -5.01 -3.42 5.92
N SER A 107 -5.49 -2.21 6.19
CA SER A 107 -6.35 -1.51 5.24
C SER A 107 -5.57 -1.16 3.97
N PHE A 108 -6.29 -1.02 2.87
CA PHE A 108 -5.73 -0.57 1.61
C PHE A 108 -6.21 0.85 1.33
N ASP A 109 -5.32 1.69 0.80
CA ASP A 109 -5.74 2.96 0.23
C ASP A 109 -6.48 2.75 -1.10
N GLN A 110 -7.06 3.83 -1.63
CA GLN A 110 -7.76 3.82 -2.93
C GLN A 110 -6.89 3.39 -4.12
N TRP A 111 -5.56 3.40 -3.96
CA TRP A 111 -4.57 2.99 -4.96
C TRP A 111 -4.06 1.55 -4.75
N GLY A 112 -4.59 0.85 -3.75
CA GLY A 112 -4.22 -0.52 -3.39
C GLY A 112 -2.86 -0.62 -2.69
N HIS A 113 -2.29 0.47 -2.18
CA HIS A 113 -1.18 0.37 -1.24
C HIS A 113 -1.71 -0.01 0.12
N PHE A 114 -0.96 -0.81 0.87
CA PHE A 114 -1.23 -0.93 2.30
C PHE A 114 -1.21 0.46 2.90
N ALA A 115 -2.34 0.87 3.49
CA ALA A 115 -2.44 2.11 4.23
C ALA A 115 -1.29 2.08 5.22
N ALA A 116 -0.34 3.00 5.02
CA ALA A 116 0.89 2.95 5.78
C ALA A 116 0.50 2.97 7.26
N LEU A 117 1.06 2.04 8.05
CA LEU A 117 1.05 2.15 9.51
C LEU A 117 1.86 3.37 9.99
N ARG A 118 2.39 4.17 9.06
CA ARG A 118 2.85 5.51 9.35
C ARG A 118 1.63 6.31 9.79
N ARG A 119 1.69 6.74 11.04
CA ARG A 119 0.78 7.62 11.80
C ARG A 119 0.25 8.87 11.08
N ASP A 120 0.54 9.07 9.80
CA ASP A 120 0.00 10.15 9.01
C ASP A 120 -0.64 9.60 7.73
N ARG A 121 -1.97 9.58 7.71
CA ARG A 121 -2.78 9.34 6.50
C ARG A 121 -2.55 10.42 5.44
N ARG A 122 -1.84 11.51 5.76
CA ARG A 122 -1.39 12.47 4.75
C ARG A 122 -0.30 11.80 3.92
N GLY A 123 -0.56 11.68 2.62
CA GLY A 123 0.49 11.45 1.63
C GLY A 123 1.58 12.53 1.72
N VAL A 124 2.52 12.49 0.78
CA VAL A 124 3.60 13.50 0.71
C VAL A 124 2.98 14.91 0.72
N SER A 125 3.33 15.72 1.74
CA SER A 125 2.78 17.08 1.87
C SER A 125 3.12 17.92 0.64
N GLY A 126 2.26 18.87 0.26
CA GLY A 126 2.54 19.77 -0.87
C GLY A 126 3.89 20.49 -0.73
N LYS A 127 4.30 20.82 0.50
CA LYS A 127 5.62 21.39 0.83
C LYS A 127 6.77 20.42 0.53
N SER A 128 6.57 19.13 0.79
CA SER A 128 7.55 18.09 0.48
C SER A 128 7.67 17.88 -1.03
N VAL A 129 6.55 17.92 -1.77
CA VAL A 129 6.57 17.85 -3.23
C VAL A 129 7.29 19.05 -3.84
N THR A 130 6.97 20.28 -3.41
CA THR A 130 7.65 21.48 -3.91
C THR A 130 9.13 21.48 -3.54
N ALA A 131 9.51 21.01 -2.34
CA ALA A 131 10.91 20.86 -1.96
C ALA A 131 11.66 19.86 -2.87
N ILE A 132 11.07 18.71 -3.19
CA ILE A 132 11.67 17.73 -4.10
C ILE A 132 11.81 18.30 -5.52
N VAL A 133 10.74 18.93 -6.04
CA VAL A 133 10.72 19.51 -7.39
C VAL A 133 11.74 20.65 -7.50
N THR A 134 11.78 21.56 -6.52
CA THR A 134 12.76 22.66 -6.52
C THR A 134 14.19 22.15 -6.38
N ALA A 135 14.45 21.12 -5.57
CA ALA A 135 15.77 20.49 -5.48
C ALA A 135 16.22 19.89 -6.84
N HIS A 136 15.31 19.25 -7.57
CA HIS A 136 15.59 18.76 -8.93
C HIS A 136 15.83 19.89 -9.94
N LEU A 137 14.97 20.92 -9.95
CA LEU A 137 15.10 22.05 -10.88
C LEU A 137 16.35 22.91 -10.61
N THR A 138 16.81 22.98 -9.37
CA THR A 138 18.00 23.75 -8.99
C THR A 138 19.30 22.93 -9.08
N GLY A 139 19.23 21.67 -9.50
CA GLY A 139 20.39 20.79 -9.61
C GLY A 139 21.02 20.41 -8.25
N VAL A 140 20.39 20.80 -7.14
CA VAL A 140 20.77 20.37 -5.80
C VAL A 140 20.21 18.97 -5.64
N THR A 141 20.90 17.99 -6.20
CA THR A 141 20.66 16.59 -5.87
C THR A 141 20.77 16.46 -4.36
N SER A 142 19.62 16.33 -3.68
CA SER A 142 19.57 16.10 -2.25
C SER A 142 20.26 14.77 -2.01
N ALA A 143 21.54 14.84 -1.67
CA ALA A 143 22.37 13.70 -1.36
C ALA A 143 21.71 12.97 -0.20
N SER A 144 21.12 11.82 -0.50
CA SER A 144 20.55 10.91 0.48
C SER A 144 19.44 11.56 1.33
N HIS A 145 18.19 11.34 0.94
CA HIS A 145 17.16 11.12 1.96
C HIS A 145 17.50 9.82 2.69
N SER A 146 18.56 9.85 3.51
CA SER A 146 18.67 8.96 4.65
C SER A 146 17.38 9.21 5.41
N ARG A 147 16.51 8.20 5.44
CA ARG A 147 15.31 8.22 6.26
C ARG A 147 15.80 8.34 7.71
N SER A 148 15.97 9.56 8.18
CA SER A 148 16.15 9.85 9.58
C SER A 148 14.85 9.41 10.25
N ASP A 149 14.96 8.38 11.08
CA ASP A 149 13.89 7.99 11.98
C ASP A 149 13.57 9.22 12.85
N PRO A 150 12.32 9.72 12.92
CA PRO A 150 12.02 10.87 13.73
C PRO A 150 12.10 10.45 15.21
N THR A 151 13.27 10.66 15.81
CA THR A 151 13.40 10.70 17.26
C THR A 151 12.66 11.94 17.75
N ASP A 152 11.50 11.68 18.36
CA ASP A 152 10.88 12.40 19.46
C ASP A 152 11.27 13.88 19.60
N ARG A 153 10.45 14.77 19.02
CA ARG A 153 10.41 16.19 19.39
C ARG A 153 8.97 16.66 19.47
N LEU A 154 8.45 16.61 20.69
CA LEU A 154 7.40 17.49 21.19
C LEU A 154 7.86 18.94 20.99
N ALA A 155 7.19 19.68 20.11
CA ALA A 155 7.23 21.14 20.10
C ALA A 155 5.92 21.66 19.49
N ASP A 156 5.16 22.37 20.33
CA ASP A 156 4.00 23.18 19.97
C ASP A 156 4.29 24.04 18.74
N VAL A 157 3.38 24.00 17.76
CA VAL A 157 3.26 25.05 16.76
C VAL A 157 1.78 25.36 16.59
N GLU A 158 1.40 26.55 17.05
CA GLU A 158 0.11 27.19 16.85
C GLU A 158 -0.25 27.22 15.35
N VAL A 159 -1.49 26.84 15.03
CA VAL A 159 -2.04 26.85 13.67
C VAL A 159 -3.15 27.90 13.61
N GLU A 160 -2.84 29.04 13.01
CA GLU A 160 -3.84 29.85 12.31
C GLU A 160 -3.43 29.89 10.82
N ASP A 161 -4.24 29.30 9.94
CA ASP A 161 -4.98 30.07 8.93
C ASP A 161 -5.92 29.15 8.13
N GLU A 162 -7.10 29.68 7.85
CA GLU A 162 -8.20 29.03 7.13
C GLU A 162 -7.85 28.76 5.66
N VAL A 163 -7.92 27.50 5.25
CA VAL A 163 -8.26 27.14 3.87
C VAL A 163 -9.35 26.07 3.94
N SER A 164 -10.56 26.49 3.58
CA SER A 164 -11.73 25.63 3.37
C SER A 164 -11.43 24.57 2.31
N SER A 165 -10.98 23.41 2.77
CA SER A 165 -11.09 22.14 2.06
C SER A 165 -12.14 21.34 2.81
N SER A 166 -13.18 20.86 2.13
CA SER A 166 -14.19 19.98 2.71
C SER A 166 -13.58 18.59 2.95
N CYS A 167 -12.62 18.51 3.85
CA CYS A 167 -12.24 17.29 4.51
C CYS A 167 -13.34 17.02 5.52
N VAL A 168 -14.11 15.96 5.28
CA VAL A 168 -15.03 15.42 6.29
C VAL A 168 -14.19 15.17 7.54
N ASP A 169 -14.56 15.92 8.57
CA ASP A 169 -13.87 16.04 9.83
C ASP A 169 -13.65 14.66 10.45
N GLY A 170 -12.47 14.47 11.01
CA GLY A 170 -12.06 13.27 11.71
C GLY A 170 -12.82 13.17 13.02
N SER A 171 -14.07 12.73 12.96
CA SER A 171 -14.80 12.31 14.14
C SER A 171 -14.26 10.95 14.56
N GLU A 172 -13.61 10.94 15.72
CA GLU A 172 -13.45 9.79 16.63
C GLU A 172 -14.81 9.22 17.09
N ASN A 173 -15.74 9.03 16.16
CA ASN A 173 -16.93 8.24 16.38
C ASN A 173 -16.55 6.79 16.11
N GLY A 174 -16.79 5.95 17.12
CA GLY A 174 -16.69 4.50 16.97
C GLY A 174 -17.25 4.09 15.62
N MET A 175 -16.43 3.41 14.82
CA MET A 175 -16.85 2.90 13.53
C MET A 175 -18.09 2.06 13.77
N ASP A 176 -19.24 2.61 13.40
CA ASP A 176 -20.48 1.88 13.36
C ASP A 176 -20.31 0.90 12.19
N PHE A 177 -19.82 -0.30 12.52
CA PHE A 177 -19.60 -1.38 11.57
C PHE A 177 -20.98 -1.80 11.08
N THR A 178 -21.44 -1.13 10.02
CA THR A 178 -22.61 -1.53 9.26
C THR A 178 -22.30 -2.90 8.68
N SER A 179 -22.89 -3.93 9.30
CA SER A 179 -22.83 -5.29 8.80
C SER A 179 -23.55 -5.33 7.46
N PHE A 180 -22.81 -5.14 6.37
CA PHE A 180 -23.33 -5.22 5.02
C PHE A 180 -23.74 -6.67 4.72
N GLY A 181 -24.90 -6.82 4.09
CA GLY A 181 -25.28 -8.10 3.49
C GLY A 181 -24.28 -8.49 2.39
N PRO A 182 -24.17 -9.80 2.07
CA PRO A 182 -23.22 -10.29 1.07
C PRO A 182 -23.38 -9.60 -0.29
N ASP A 183 -24.62 -9.33 -0.71
CA ASP A 183 -24.92 -8.66 -1.98
C ASP A 183 -24.44 -7.19 -1.97
N THR A 184 -24.69 -6.47 -0.87
CA THR A 184 -24.23 -5.08 -0.72
C THR A 184 -22.70 -4.97 -0.65
N LEU A 185 -22.02 -5.98 -0.12
CA LEU A 185 -20.56 -6.04 -0.10
C LEU A 185 -20.01 -6.30 -1.51
N ALA A 186 -20.65 -7.20 -2.28
CA ALA A 186 -20.30 -7.46 -3.67
C ALA A 186 -20.49 -6.21 -4.54
N ASP A 187 -21.61 -5.50 -4.38
CA ASP A 187 -21.87 -4.25 -5.11
C ASP A 187 -20.83 -3.16 -4.78
N GLN A 188 -20.45 -3.01 -3.50
CA GLN A 188 -19.41 -2.07 -3.09
C GLN A 188 -18.03 -2.45 -3.65
N TYR A 189 -17.71 -3.74 -3.68
CA TYR A 189 -16.47 -4.25 -4.25
C TYR A 189 -16.38 -3.95 -5.75
N GLU A 190 -17.44 -4.23 -6.51
CA GLU A 190 -17.52 -3.90 -7.94
C GLU A 190 -17.45 -2.39 -8.19
N ALA A 191 -18.13 -1.58 -7.38
CA ALA A 191 -18.06 -0.12 -7.47
C ALA A 191 -16.63 0.40 -7.20
N ALA A 192 -15.92 -0.18 -6.24
CA ALA A 192 -14.54 0.16 -5.94
C ALA A 192 -13.60 -0.21 -7.10
N ILE A 193 -13.78 -1.40 -7.70
CA ILE A 193 -13.06 -1.81 -8.90
C ILE A 193 -13.30 -0.84 -10.06
N ALA A 194 -14.56 -0.49 -10.31
CA ALA A 194 -14.93 0.43 -11.38
C ALA A 194 -14.29 1.82 -11.20
N ARG A 195 -14.30 2.36 -9.96
CA ARG A 195 -13.62 3.62 -9.64
C ARG A 195 -12.12 3.53 -9.89
N LYS A 196 -11.46 2.45 -9.44
CA LYS A 196 -10.03 2.23 -9.69
C LYS A 196 -9.70 2.24 -11.19
N TYR A 197 -10.50 1.57 -12.02
CA TYR A 197 -10.29 1.59 -13.46
C TYR A 197 -10.57 2.96 -14.10
N ALA A 198 -11.55 3.71 -13.58
CA ALA A 198 -11.81 5.07 -14.03
C ALA A 198 -10.63 6.00 -13.71
N ASP A 199 -10.07 5.91 -12.50
CA ASP A 199 -8.91 6.71 -12.09
C ASP A 199 -7.65 6.36 -12.90
N VAL A 200 -7.42 5.07 -13.17
CA VAL A 200 -6.32 4.61 -14.05
C VAL A 200 -6.47 5.18 -15.46
N ARG A 201 -7.68 5.25 -16.01
CA ARG A 201 -7.91 5.87 -17.33
C ARG A 201 -7.65 7.37 -17.28
N ALA A 202 -8.17 8.08 -16.28
CA ALA A 202 -7.96 9.51 -16.12
C ALA A 202 -6.47 9.87 -15.97
N LEU A 203 -5.69 9.02 -15.28
CA LEU A 203 -4.24 9.16 -15.20
C LEU A 203 -3.52 8.79 -16.50
N GLY A 204 -4.11 7.91 -17.32
CA GLY A 204 -3.61 7.59 -18.66
C GLY A 204 -3.63 8.81 -19.58
N ASP A 205 -4.69 9.63 -19.50
CA ASP A 205 -4.83 10.87 -20.27
C ASP A 205 -3.75 11.91 -19.90
N LEU A 206 -3.15 11.80 -18.71
CA LEU A 206 -2.06 12.69 -18.27
C LEU A 206 -0.75 12.42 -19.03
N ALA A 207 -0.56 11.22 -19.61
CA ALA A 207 0.63 10.91 -20.39
C ALA A 207 0.76 11.82 -21.62
N GLU A 208 -0.36 12.08 -22.31
CA GLU A 208 -0.40 12.99 -23.47
C GLU A 208 -0.07 14.43 -23.07
N ALA A 209 -0.54 14.88 -21.89
CA ALA A 209 -0.21 16.19 -21.36
C ALA A 209 1.29 16.35 -21.07
N PHE A 210 1.93 15.30 -20.53
CA PHE A 210 3.38 15.30 -20.32
C PHE A 210 4.15 15.31 -21.64
N GLU A 211 3.73 14.54 -22.65
CA GLU A 211 4.33 14.56 -23.99
C GLU A 211 4.22 15.95 -24.66
N ASP A 212 3.11 16.66 -24.47
CA ASP A 212 2.96 18.03 -24.97
C ASP A 212 3.87 19.03 -24.22
N ILE A 213 4.03 18.86 -22.91
CA ILE A 213 4.98 19.66 -22.11
C ILE A 213 6.41 19.43 -22.61
N ASP A 214 6.83 18.18 -22.82
CA ASP A 214 8.16 17.85 -23.33
C ASP A 214 8.40 18.47 -24.71
N ARG A 215 7.41 18.37 -25.61
CA ARG A 215 7.49 19.01 -26.94
C ARG A 215 7.64 20.53 -26.86
N LYS A 216 6.94 21.17 -25.93
CA LYS A 216 7.08 22.63 -25.69
C LYS A 216 8.44 22.97 -25.10
N ALA A 217 8.96 22.14 -24.19
CA ALA A 217 10.28 22.33 -23.63
C ALA A 217 11.37 22.25 -24.73
N ASP A 218 11.30 21.24 -25.60
CA ASP A 218 12.21 21.08 -26.74
C ASP A 218 12.14 22.27 -27.72
N ALA A 219 10.93 22.77 -28.00
CA ALA A 219 10.74 23.93 -28.86
C ALA A 219 11.33 25.22 -28.25
N ILE A 220 11.19 25.42 -26.93
CA ILE A 220 11.79 26.55 -26.23
C ILE A 220 13.31 26.45 -26.26
N LEU A 221 13.86 25.26 -25.96
CA LEU A 221 15.31 25.00 -26.04
C LEU A 221 15.87 25.31 -27.43
N SER A 222 15.24 24.77 -28.48
CA SER A 222 15.64 25.00 -29.87
C SER A 222 15.62 26.49 -30.21
N ARG A 223 14.57 27.21 -29.80
CA ARG A 223 14.47 28.66 -30.01
C ARG A 223 15.56 29.43 -29.26
N THR A 224 15.91 29.03 -28.04
CA THR A 224 17.00 29.67 -27.29
C THR A 224 18.36 29.43 -27.94
N GLU A 225 18.61 28.23 -28.45
CA GLU A 225 19.84 27.91 -29.19
C GLU A 225 19.95 28.73 -30.48
N GLU A 226 18.86 28.85 -31.25
CA GLU A 226 18.80 29.70 -32.43
C GLU A 226 19.10 31.18 -32.11
N LEU A 227 18.53 31.71 -31.03
CA LEU A 227 18.78 33.08 -30.59
C LEU A 227 20.24 33.29 -30.15
N LEU A 228 20.82 32.33 -29.42
CA LEU A 228 22.23 32.38 -29.03
C LEU A 228 23.16 32.33 -30.25
N ALA A 229 22.85 31.49 -31.24
CA ALA A 229 23.58 31.43 -32.50
C ALA A 229 23.48 32.75 -33.29
N GLN A 230 22.30 33.38 -33.32
CA GLN A 230 22.09 34.69 -33.97
C GLN A 230 22.87 35.83 -33.27
N MET A 231 23.07 35.73 -31.96
CA MET A 231 23.85 36.71 -31.18
C MET A 231 25.37 36.42 -31.17
N GLY A 232 25.83 35.36 -31.84
CA GLY A 232 27.25 34.99 -31.91
C GLY A 232 27.83 34.47 -30.59
N LEU A 233 26.99 33.90 -29.73
CA LEU A 233 27.34 33.39 -28.40
C LEU A 233 27.33 31.85 -28.31
N ALA A 234 27.36 31.17 -29.47
CA ALA A 234 27.43 29.71 -29.57
C ALA A 234 28.88 29.20 -29.47
#